data_AF-A0A0F9F411-F1
#
_entry.id   AF-A0A0F9F411-F1
#
_cell.length_a   1.000
_cell.length_b   1.000
_cell.length_c   1.000
_cell.angle_alpha   90.00
_cell.angle_beta   90.00
_cell.angle_gamma   90.00
#
_symmetry.space_group_name_H-M   'P 1'
#
loop_
_entity.id
_entity.type
_entity.pdbx_description
1 polymer ?
#
loop_
_entity_poly.entity_id
_entity_poly.type
_entity_poly.pdbx_seq_one_letter_code
_entity_poly.pdbx_strand_id
1 'polypeptide(L)'
;MSETIKKETIKKGYEIETMTVSRDNISKFEVMEHRRQIGESHVKNILAALGAGKNSMGVIIVNRKHNRIRLIDGNHRIEALRRFLNRRNQEKTRVEVTLKVYRDLDEEEERRVYTIEATRKNESYEDRLNMYKDTITFWKLVSNPLKGFPCVVTIYGSNDSIRFRTLLNALYSTESSSEKGYT
;
A
#
# COMPACT_ATOMS: atom_id res chain seq x y z
N MET A 1 42.27 -10.43 30.78
CA MET A 1 41.56 -11.11 29.67
C MET A 1 40.38 -10.23 29.30
N SER A 2 40.45 -9.52 28.17
CA SER A 2 39.39 -8.59 27.74
C SER A 2 38.40 -9.35 26.86
N GLU A 3 37.18 -9.53 27.35
CA GLU A 3 36.08 -10.08 26.57
C GLU A 3 35.70 -9.09 25.46
N THR A 4 35.88 -9.55 24.22
CA THR A 4 35.48 -8.78 23.04
C THR A 4 33.96 -8.89 22.91
N ILE A 5 33.25 -7.81 23.22
CA ILE A 5 31.80 -7.70 22.97
C ILE A 5 31.58 -7.87 21.47
N LYS A 6 31.04 -9.02 21.05
CA LYS A 6 30.60 -9.23 19.68
C LYS A 6 29.46 -8.25 19.40
N LYS A 7 29.72 -7.23 18.58
CA LYS A 7 28.68 -6.39 17.97
C LYS A 7 27.84 -7.27 17.06
N GLU A 8 26.73 -7.79 17.55
CA GLU A 8 25.71 -8.40 16.71
C GLU A 8 25.15 -7.33 15.77
N THR A 9 25.53 -7.42 14.50
CA THR A 9 24.98 -6.55 13.47
C THR A 9 23.62 -7.11 13.09
N ILE A 10 22.53 -6.48 13.55
CA ILE A 10 21.18 -6.80 13.09
C ILE A 10 21.16 -6.51 11.58
N LYS A 11 21.19 -7.57 10.76
CA LYS A 11 21.10 -7.42 9.30
C LYS A 11 19.77 -6.76 8.98
N LYS A 12 19.82 -5.63 8.27
CA LYS A 12 18.63 -5.05 7.65
C LYS A 12 18.09 -6.11 6.68
N GLY A 13 16.86 -6.56 6.87
CA GLY A 13 16.20 -7.53 5.97
C GLY A 13 15.85 -6.97 4.60
N TYR A 14 16.58 -5.95 4.12
CA TYR A 14 16.36 -5.27 2.85
C TYR A 14 17.66 -4.71 2.29
N GLU A 15 17.69 -4.54 0.98
CA GLU A 15 18.77 -3.89 0.23
C GLU A 15 18.27 -2.54 -0.33
N ILE A 16 19.18 -1.59 -0.53
CA ILE A 16 18.87 -0.36 -1.28
C ILE A 16 19.51 -0.50 -2.65
N GLU A 17 18.70 -0.36 -3.69
CA GLU A 17 19.14 -0.45 -5.07
C GLU A 17 18.65 0.76 -5.87
N THR A 18 19.36 1.10 -6.93
CA THR A 18 18.91 2.07 -7.91
C THR A 18 18.48 1.33 -9.17
N MET A 19 17.32 1.68 -9.73
CA MET A 19 16.80 1.11 -10.97
C MET A 19 16.47 2.22 -11.95
N THR A 20 16.92 2.07 -13.20
CA THR A 20 16.47 2.93 -14.30
C THR A 20 15.16 2.38 -14.86
N VAL A 21 14.09 3.15 -14.73
CA VAL A 21 12.76 2.79 -15.19
C VAL A 21 12.49 3.42 -16.56
N SER A 22 11.99 2.60 -17.47
CA SER A 22 11.63 2.95 -18.84
C SER A 22 10.24 2.43 -19.17
N ARG A 23 9.73 2.82 -20.35
CA ARG A 23 8.48 2.27 -20.88
C ARG A 23 8.50 0.74 -20.99
N ASP A 24 9.66 0.15 -21.22
CA ASP A 24 9.82 -1.30 -21.45
C ASP A 24 9.80 -2.12 -20.16
N ASN A 25 10.16 -1.50 -19.02
CA ASN A 25 10.29 -2.22 -17.76
C ASN A 25 9.30 -1.76 -16.67
N ILE A 26 8.56 -0.67 -16.87
CA ILE A 26 7.54 -0.20 -15.92
C ILE A 26 6.41 -1.22 -15.69
N SER A 27 6.17 -2.12 -16.65
CA SER A 27 5.21 -3.21 -16.53
C SER A 27 5.65 -4.32 -15.57
N LYS A 28 6.94 -4.40 -15.20
CA LYS A 28 7.45 -5.38 -14.23
C LYS A 28 6.99 -5.11 -12.79
N PHE A 29 6.50 -3.89 -12.53
CA PHE A 29 5.93 -3.52 -11.25
C PHE A 29 4.52 -4.07 -11.12
N GLU A 30 4.39 -5.09 -10.29
CA GLU A 30 3.11 -5.65 -9.89
C GLU A 30 2.65 -4.99 -8.60
N VAL A 31 1.35 -4.91 -8.41
CA VAL A 31 0.78 -4.28 -7.22
C VAL A 31 0.25 -5.34 -6.29
N MET A 32 0.41 -5.14 -4.99
CA MET A 32 -0.22 -6.01 -3.99
C MET A 32 -1.74 -5.98 -4.10
N GLU A 33 -2.35 -7.08 -3.70
CA GLU A 33 -3.78 -7.11 -3.42
C GLU A 33 -4.12 -6.14 -2.29
N HIS A 34 -5.31 -5.55 -2.38
CA HIS A 34 -5.82 -4.55 -1.42
C HIS A 34 -4.87 -3.39 -1.08
N ARG A 35 -3.97 -3.04 -2.00
CA ARG A 35 -3.16 -1.83 -1.89
C ARG A 35 -4.02 -0.60 -1.61
N ARG A 36 -3.39 0.42 -1.03
CA ARG A 36 -3.94 1.76 -0.89
C ARG A 36 -4.56 2.27 -2.19
N GLN A 37 -5.76 2.84 -2.10
CA GLN A 37 -6.45 3.43 -3.24
C GLN A 37 -5.59 4.52 -3.89
N ILE A 38 -5.52 4.49 -5.23
CA ILE A 38 -4.81 5.51 -6.00
C ILE A 38 -5.69 6.76 -6.05
N GLY A 39 -5.19 7.85 -5.47
CA GLY A 39 -5.83 9.15 -5.50
C GLY A 39 -5.33 9.96 -6.69
N GLU A 40 -6.24 10.43 -7.54
CA GLU A 40 -5.91 11.18 -8.75
C GLU A 40 -5.15 12.48 -8.47
N SER A 41 -5.45 13.15 -7.35
CA SER A 41 -4.73 14.38 -6.95
C SER A 41 -3.24 14.13 -6.73
N HIS A 42 -2.87 13.07 -6.01
CA HIS A 42 -1.48 12.69 -5.78
C HIS A 42 -0.77 12.33 -7.08
N VAL A 43 -1.43 11.55 -7.94
CA VAL A 43 -0.88 11.18 -9.26
C VAL A 43 -0.64 12.40 -10.13
N LYS A 44 -1.59 13.34 -10.20
CA LYS A 44 -1.44 14.59 -10.95
C LYS A 44 -0.27 15.45 -10.45
N ASN A 45 -0.08 15.56 -9.14
CA ASN A 45 1.02 16.33 -8.57
C ASN A 45 2.39 15.72 -8.93
N ILE A 46 2.51 14.40 -8.87
CA ILE A 46 3.74 13.69 -9.26
C ILE A 46 3.99 13.84 -10.77
N LEU A 47 2.94 13.70 -11.59
CA LEU A 47 3.00 13.90 -13.04
C LEU A 47 3.47 15.30 -13.43
N ALA A 48 2.99 16.33 -12.74
CA ALA A 48 3.41 17.72 -12.98
C ALA A 48 4.89 17.90 -12.65
N ALA A 49 5.37 17.33 -11.54
CA ALA A 49 6.78 17.37 -11.17
C ALA A 49 7.68 16.66 -12.20
N LEU A 50 7.29 15.46 -12.64
CA LEU A 50 8.01 14.72 -13.69
C LEU A 50 8.04 15.50 -15.01
N GLY A 51 6.92 16.12 -15.40
CA GLY A 51 6.82 16.97 -16.58
C GLY A 51 7.73 18.21 -16.54
N ALA A 52 8.03 18.71 -15.34
CA ALA A 52 8.96 19.81 -15.12
C ALA A 52 10.42 19.35 -14.94
N GLY A 53 10.73 18.06 -15.19
CA GLY A 53 12.07 17.49 -15.04
C GLY A 53 12.51 17.24 -13.59
N LYS A 54 11.58 17.31 -12.62
CA LYS A 54 11.88 17.02 -11.21
C LYS A 54 11.63 15.55 -10.90
N ASN A 55 12.64 14.88 -10.34
CA ASN A 55 12.50 13.51 -9.86
C ASN A 55 11.84 13.49 -8.46
N SER A 56 10.52 13.33 -8.43
CA SER A 56 9.71 13.25 -7.21
C SER A 56 9.45 11.81 -6.74
N MET A 57 10.26 10.85 -7.19
CA MET A 57 9.99 9.42 -6.96
C MET A 57 10.31 8.98 -5.52
N GLY A 58 11.27 9.59 -4.82
CA GLY A 58 11.68 9.13 -3.48
C GLY A 58 12.01 7.62 -3.44
N VAL A 59 11.98 7.01 -2.24
CA VAL A 59 12.25 5.57 -2.09
C VAL A 59 10.97 4.74 -2.26
N ILE A 60 10.98 3.82 -3.22
CA ILE A 60 9.89 2.87 -3.51
C ILE A 60 10.20 1.56 -2.81
N ILE A 61 9.22 0.93 -2.18
CA ILE A 61 9.43 -0.29 -1.38
C ILE A 61 8.84 -1.46 -2.14
N VAL A 62 9.65 -2.49 -2.36
CA VAL A 62 9.30 -3.62 -3.23
C VAL A 62 9.72 -4.95 -2.61
N ASN A 63 9.01 -6.00 -2.99
CA ASN A 63 9.43 -7.39 -2.84
C ASN A 63 9.83 -7.94 -4.22
N ARG A 64 11.00 -8.59 -4.32
CA ARG A 64 11.41 -9.33 -5.50
C ARG A 64 11.18 -10.82 -5.28
N LYS A 65 10.37 -11.42 -6.16
CA LYS A 65 10.03 -12.85 -6.13
C LYS A 65 9.81 -13.35 -7.55
N HIS A 66 10.50 -14.42 -7.96
CA HIS A 66 10.37 -15.03 -9.30
C HIS A 66 10.38 -14.02 -10.48
N ASN A 67 11.38 -13.13 -10.55
CA ASN A 67 11.50 -12.06 -11.56
C ASN A 67 10.40 -10.98 -11.57
N ARG A 68 9.49 -10.97 -10.60
CA ARG A 68 8.48 -9.92 -10.44
C ARG A 68 8.92 -8.92 -9.37
N ILE A 69 8.54 -7.66 -9.56
CA ILE A 69 8.77 -6.58 -8.60
C ILE A 69 7.41 -6.19 -8.01
N ARG A 70 7.03 -6.82 -6.90
CA ARG A 70 5.77 -6.52 -6.21
C ARG A 70 5.93 -5.26 -5.37
N LEU A 71 5.07 -4.28 -5.60
CA LEU A 71 5.05 -3.00 -4.92
C LEU A 71 4.39 -3.12 -3.56
N ILE A 72 5.17 -2.86 -2.52
CA ILE A 72 4.69 -2.74 -1.14
C ILE A 72 4.25 -1.30 -0.89
N ASP A 73 5.09 -0.32 -1.24
CA ASP A 73 4.77 1.10 -1.13
C ASP A 73 5.34 1.91 -2.30
N GLY A 74 4.62 2.98 -2.66
CA GLY A 74 4.91 3.80 -3.84
C GLY A 74 3.90 3.63 -4.98
N ASN A 75 2.71 3.10 -4.70
CA ASN A 75 1.66 2.87 -5.69
C ASN A 75 1.32 4.11 -6.54
N HIS A 76 1.09 5.28 -5.93
CA HIS A 76 0.82 6.52 -6.68
C HIS A 76 2.00 6.97 -7.55
N ARG A 77 3.23 6.70 -7.09
CA ARG A 77 4.45 7.11 -7.78
C ARG A 77 4.70 6.26 -9.02
N ILE A 78 4.55 4.94 -8.90
CA ILE A 78 4.65 4.05 -10.06
C ILE A 78 3.50 4.29 -11.04
N GLU A 79 2.28 4.56 -10.56
CA GLU A 79 1.17 4.89 -11.46
C GLU A 79 1.41 6.22 -12.19
N ALA A 80 1.88 7.25 -11.51
CA ALA A 80 2.26 8.51 -12.15
C ALA A 80 3.39 8.30 -13.16
N LEU A 81 4.42 7.54 -12.80
CA LEU A 81 5.54 7.24 -13.70
C LEU A 81 5.08 6.45 -14.93
N ARG A 82 4.18 5.48 -14.76
CA ARG A 82 3.55 4.73 -15.86
C ARG A 82 2.79 5.65 -16.81
N ARG A 83 1.96 6.55 -16.28
CA ARG A 83 1.23 7.55 -17.08
C ARG A 83 2.17 8.53 -17.78
N PHE A 84 3.28 8.89 -17.14
CA PHE A 84 4.28 9.80 -17.71
C PHE A 84 5.03 9.16 -18.89
N LEU A 85 5.59 7.96 -18.69
CA LEU A 85 6.39 7.24 -19.70
C LEU A 85 5.56 6.79 -20.92
N ASN A 86 4.25 6.62 -20.76
CA ASN A 86 3.35 6.26 -21.86
C ASN A 86 2.87 7.45 -22.70
N ARG A 87 3.32 8.69 -22.41
CA ARG A 87 3.06 9.85 -23.28
C ARG A 87 3.90 9.75 -24.55
N ARG A 88 3.35 10.16 -25.70
CA ARG A 88 3.99 10.05 -27.03
C ARG A 88 5.43 10.57 -27.08
N ASN A 89 5.74 11.64 -26.36
CA ASN A 89 7.05 12.29 -26.41
C ASN A 89 8.07 11.74 -25.39
N GLN A 90 7.77 10.64 -24.70
CA GLN A 90 8.56 10.12 -23.58
C GLN A 90 9.19 8.74 -23.84
N GLU A 91 9.19 8.27 -25.10
CA GLU A 91 9.67 6.93 -25.46
C GLU A 91 11.13 6.67 -25.08
N LYS A 92 11.99 7.68 -25.25
CA LYS A 92 13.42 7.62 -24.88
C LYS A 92 13.68 7.99 -23.43
N THR A 93 12.67 8.48 -22.71
CA THR A 93 12.85 8.96 -21.34
C THR A 93 13.15 7.79 -20.40
N ARG A 94 14.07 8.03 -19.49
CA ARG A 94 14.52 7.10 -18.46
C ARG A 94 14.48 7.83 -17.13
N VAL A 95 13.88 7.22 -16.12
CA VAL A 95 13.75 7.81 -14.79
C VAL A 95 14.46 6.91 -13.79
N GLU A 96 15.45 7.46 -13.11
CA GLU A 96 16.13 6.77 -12.03
C GLU A 96 15.26 6.74 -10.78
N VAL A 97 15.07 5.56 -10.19
CA VAL A 97 14.32 5.38 -8.94
C VAL A 97 15.15 4.62 -7.93
N THR A 98 15.03 5.01 -6.65
CA THR A 98 15.62 4.27 -5.53
C THR A 98 14.61 3.25 -5.01
N LEU A 99 15.03 2.00 -4.94
CA LEU A 99 14.25 0.88 -4.43
C LEU A 99 14.79 0.45 -3.06
N LYS A 100 13.87 0.22 -2.12
CA LYS A 100 14.10 -0.57 -0.91
C LYS A 100 13.58 -1.98 -1.19
N VAL A 101 14.48 -2.92 -1.37
CA VAL A 101 14.21 -4.24 -1.91
C VAL A 101 14.22 -5.28 -0.80
N TYR A 102 13.07 -5.90 -0.59
CA TYR A 102 12.93 -7.17 0.14
C TYR A 102 12.94 -8.32 -0.87
N ARG A 103 13.30 -9.52 -0.43
CA ARG A 103 13.41 -10.70 -1.29
C ARG A 103 12.53 -11.83 -0.76
N ASP A 104 11.80 -12.45 -1.67
CA ASP A 104 11.03 -13.67 -1.49
C ASP A 104 10.01 -13.65 -0.34
N LEU A 105 9.53 -12.46 0.05
CA LEU A 105 8.49 -12.34 1.07
C LEU A 105 7.22 -13.05 0.62
N ASP A 106 6.52 -13.66 1.57
CA ASP A 106 5.13 -14.07 1.40
C ASP A 106 4.15 -12.89 1.58
N GLU A 107 2.85 -13.14 1.38
CA GLU A 107 1.83 -12.09 1.44
C GLU A 107 1.59 -11.53 2.85
N GLU A 108 1.78 -12.34 3.90
CA GLU A 108 1.67 -11.90 5.29
C GLU A 108 2.88 -11.02 5.65
N GLU A 109 4.07 -11.41 5.21
CA GLU A 109 5.29 -10.63 5.38
C GLU A 109 5.25 -9.31 4.60
N GLU A 110 4.76 -9.32 3.35
CA GLU A 110 4.53 -8.10 2.56
C GLU A 110 3.61 -7.13 3.31
N ARG A 111 2.51 -7.63 3.91
CA ARG A 111 1.58 -6.83 4.72
C ARG A 111 2.23 -6.27 5.99
N ARG A 112 3.07 -7.04 6.67
CA ARG A 112 3.82 -6.56 7.85
C ARG A 112 4.80 -5.46 7.47
N VAL A 113 5.55 -5.63 6.38
CA VAL A 113 6.47 -4.60 5.87
C VAL A 113 5.69 -3.34 5.49
N TYR A 114 4.57 -3.49 4.78
CA TYR A 114 3.67 -2.37 4.48
C TYR A 114 3.29 -1.62 5.75
N THR A 115 2.82 -2.31 6.80
CA THR A 115 2.42 -1.68 8.06
C THR A 115 3.57 -0.96 8.76
N ILE A 116 4.77 -1.56 8.81
CA ILE A 116 5.96 -0.95 9.42
C ILE A 116 6.36 0.34 8.68
N GLU A 117 6.33 0.32 7.36
CA GLU A 117 6.68 1.48 6.54
C GLU A 117 5.59 2.55 6.51
N ALA A 118 4.32 2.14 6.57
CA ALA A 118 3.16 3.01 6.67
C ALA A 118 3.07 3.72 8.03
N THR A 119 3.52 3.10 9.12
CA THR A 119 3.57 3.73 10.45
C THR A 119 4.44 4.99 10.47
N ARG A 120 5.39 5.10 9.53
CA ARG A 120 6.25 6.29 9.36
C ARG A 120 5.59 7.38 8.50
N LYS A 121 4.34 7.20 8.07
CA LYS A 121 3.64 8.04 7.10
C LYS A 121 2.18 8.31 7.56
N ASN A 122 1.55 9.32 6.96
CA ASN A 122 0.12 9.62 7.14
C ASN A 122 -0.76 8.58 6.40
N GLU A 123 -0.77 7.34 6.89
CA GLU A 123 -1.72 6.31 6.48
C GLU A 123 -3.12 6.62 7.05
N SER A 124 -4.15 6.43 6.23
CA SER A 124 -5.54 6.51 6.70
C SER A 124 -6.00 5.19 7.32
N TYR A 125 -6.97 5.23 8.24
CA TYR A 125 -7.57 4.01 8.79
C TYR A 125 -8.17 3.12 7.70
N GLU A 126 -8.72 3.74 6.66
CA GLU A 126 -9.33 3.07 5.52
C GLU A 126 -8.28 2.30 4.70
N ASP A 127 -7.08 2.84 4.54
CA ASP A 127 -5.98 2.14 3.87
C ASP A 127 -5.56 0.89 4.63
N ARG A 128 -5.44 0.99 5.95
CA ARG A 128 -5.13 -0.16 6.81
C ARG A 128 -6.24 -1.19 6.80
N LEU A 129 -7.50 -0.75 6.89
CA LEU A 129 -8.65 -1.65 6.79
C LEU A 129 -8.67 -2.37 5.45
N ASN A 130 -8.40 -1.67 4.34
CA ASN A 130 -8.38 -2.30 3.02
C ASN A 130 -7.32 -3.42 2.98
N MET A 131 -6.11 -3.15 3.48
CA MET A 131 -4.99 -4.10 3.48
C MET A 131 -5.31 -5.40 4.23
N TYR A 132 -6.09 -5.33 5.32
CA TYR A 132 -6.36 -6.46 6.21
C TYR A 132 -7.80 -6.97 6.15
N LYS A 133 -8.66 -6.42 5.31
CA LYS A 133 -10.10 -6.76 5.33
C LYS A 133 -10.38 -8.26 5.17
N ASP A 134 -9.59 -8.96 4.37
CA ASP A 134 -9.77 -10.40 4.12
C ASP A 134 -9.30 -11.28 5.29
N THR A 135 -8.66 -10.71 6.31
CA THR A 135 -8.43 -11.39 7.60
C THR A 135 -9.53 -11.13 8.62
N ILE A 136 -10.48 -10.22 8.33
CA ILE A 136 -11.53 -9.82 9.27
C ILE A 136 -12.79 -10.64 9.00
N THR A 137 -13.17 -11.51 9.94
CA THR A 137 -14.39 -12.34 9.82
C THR A 137 -15.63 -11.50 9.59
N PHE A 138 -15.78 -10.38 10.30
CA PHE A 138 -16.93 -9.50 10.13
C PHE A 138 -17.00 -8.89 8.72
N TRP A 139 -15.86 -8.52 8.12
CA TRP A 139 -15.82 -8.06 6.73
C TRP A 139 -16.35 -9.14 5.78
N LYS A 140 -15.92 -10.40 5.93
CA LYS A 140 -16.40 -11.53 5.12
C LYS A 140 -17.90 -11.77 5.24
N LEU A 141 -18.51 -11.40 6.37
CA LEU A 141 -19.96 -11.50 6.56
C LEU A 141 -20.70 -10.39 5.82
N VAL A 142 -20.27 -9.14 6.00
CA VAL A 142 -20.99 -7.97 5.47
C VAL A 142 -20.71 -7.69 3.99
N SER A 143 -19.58 -8.15 3.47
CA SER A 143 -19.23 -7.99 2.05
C SER A 143 -19.76 -9.12 1.15
N ASN A 144 -20.31 -10.19 1.73
CA ASN A 144 -20.80 -11.33 0.96
C ASN A 144 -22.22 -11.05 0.42
N PRO A 145 -22.41 -10.92 -0.91
CA PRO A 145 -23.71 -10.62 -1.50
C PRO A 145 -24.75 -11.71 -1.27
N LEU A 146 -24.32 -12.96 -1.06
CA LEU A 146 -25.21 -14.09 -0.79
C LEU A 146 -25.75 -14.12 0.64
N LYS A 147 -25.14 -13.35 1.57
CA LYS A 147 -25.54 -13.31 2.98
C LYS A 147 -26.59 -12.23 3.28
N GLY A 148 -27.05 -11.48 2.28
CA GLY A 148 -28.19 -10.58 2.40
C GLY A 148 -27.97 -9.40 3.35
N PHE A 149 -26.74 -8.91 3.50
CA PHE A 149 -26.50 -7.70 4.28
C PHE A 149 -27.30 -6.53 3.66
N PRO A 150 -28.05 -5.75 4.46
CA PRO A 150 -29.12 -4.87 3.95
C PRO A 150 -28.62 -3.68 3.12
N CYS A 151 -27.30 -3.48 3.01
CA CYS A 151 -26.69 -2.43 2.23
C CYS A 151 -25.32 -2.86 1.70
N VAL A 152 -24.84 -2.19 0.66
CA VAL A 152 -23.47 -2.38 0.18
C VAL A 152 -22.50 -1.78 1.22
N VAL A 153 -21.50 -2.56 1.61
CA VAL A 153 -20.44 -2.13 2.53
C VAL A 153 -19.13 -2.02 1.77
N THR A 154 -18.46 -0.88 1.87
CA THR A 154 -17.15 -0.64 1.22
C THR A 154 -16.13 -0.10 2.22
N ILE A 155 -14.85 -0.17 1.88
CA ILE A 155 -13.79 0.37 2.75
C ILE A 155 -13.72 1.90 2.65
N TYR A 156 -13.71 2.43 1.43
CA TYR A 156 -13.51 3.87 1.17
C TYR A 156 -14.83 4.67 1.10
N GLY A 157 -15.98 3.99 1.07
CA GLY A 157 -17.29 4.62 0.91
C GLY A 157 -17.60 4.99 -0.54
N SER A 158 -18.88 5.16 -0.80
CA SER A 158 -19.45 5.76 -2.02
C SER A 158 -20.79 6.37 -1.64
N ASN A 159 -21.44 7.08 -2.56
CA ASN A 159 -22.75 7.68 -2.29
C ASN A 159 -23.81 6.64 -1.88
N ASP A 160 -23.70 5.42 -2.41
CA ASP A 160 -24.67 4.34 -2.21
C ASP A 160 -24.14 3.21 -1.32
N SER A 161 -23.11 3.47 -0.49
CA SER A 161 -22.56 2.45 0.41
C SER A 161 -22.20 2.97 1.79
N ILE A 162 -22.27 2.06 2.77
CA ILE A 162 -21.81 2.33 4.13
C ILE A 162 -20.32 1.99 4.22
N ARG A 163 -19.54 2.88 4.86
CA ARG A 163 -18.14 2.58 5.18
C ARG A 163 -18.05 1.50 6.24
N PHE A 164 -17.21 0.50 6.02
CA PHE A 164 -16.99 -0.59 6.97
C PHE A 164 -16.60 -0.08 8.37
N ARG A 165 -15.78 0.97 8.43
CA ARG A 165 -15.40 1.63 9.68
C ARG A 165 -16.60 2.18 10.46
N THR A 166 -17.63 2.67 9.79
CA THR A 166 -18.86 3.14 10.45
C THR A 166 -19.55 2.00 11.20
N LEU A 167 -19.58 0.80 10.60
CA LEU A 167 -20.13 -0.38 11.27
C LEU A 167 -19.28 -0.81 12.48
N LEU A 168 -17.95 -0.79 12.34
CA LEU A 168 -17.04 -1.10 13.45
C LEU A 168 -17.19 -0.12 14.62
N ASN A 169 -17.29 1.18 14.33
CA ASN A 169 -17.51 2.19 15.35
C ASN A 169 -18.85 2.00 16.07
N ALA A 170 -19.91 1.64 15.35
CA ALA A 170 -21.21 1.36 15.93
C ALA A 170 -21.14 0.14 16.88
N LEU A 171 -20.52 -0.97 16.46
CA LEU A 171 -20.32 -2.15 17.31
C LEU A 171 -19.50 -1.82 18.57
N TYR A 172 -18.39 -1.11 18.40
CA TYR A 172 -17.54 -0.73 19.53
C TYR A 172 -18.29 0.18 20.53
N SER A 173 -19.13 1.08 20.04
CA SER A 173 -19.95 1.95 20.90
C SER A 173 -20.95 1.16 21.76
N THR A 174 -21.46 0.03 21.25
CA THR A 174 -22.35 -0.87 22.00
C THR A 174 -21.61 -1.69 23.08
N GLU A 175 -20.36 -2.09 22.82
CA GLU A 175 -19.54 -2.83 23.80
C GLU A 175 -19.02 -1.93 24.92
N SER A 176 -18.74 -0.65 24.64
CA SER A 176 -18.31 0.34 25.65
C SER A 176 -19.44 0.85 26.56
N SER A 177 -20.69 0.41 26.34
CA SER A 177 -21.85 0.85 27.12
C SER A 177 -22.40 -0.28 27.99
N SER A 178 -21.62 -0.72 28.97
CA SER A 178 -22.13 -1.59 30.05
C SER A 178 -23.15 -0.90 30.98
N GLU A 179 -23.43 0.40 30.77
CA GLU A 179 -24.37 1.20 31.57
C GLU A 179 -25.69 1.55 30.87
N LYS A 180 -25.92 1.09 29.63
CA LYS A 180 -27.25 1.22 29.00
C LYS A 180 -27.81 -0.16 28.75
N GLY A 181 -28.37 -0.71 29.84
CA GLY A 181 -29.09 -1.98 29.83
C GLY A 181 -30.12 -2.00 28.72
N TYR A 182 -30.05 -3.03 27.89
CA TYR A 182 -31.20 -3.47 27.11
C TYR A 182 -32.09 -4.28 28.07
N THR A 183 -33.09 -3.61 28.62
CA THR A 183 -34.38 -4.21 29.01
C THR A 183 -35.39 -3.94 27.92
#